data_AF-A0A0G4PSV8-F1
#
_entry.id   AF-A0A0G4PSV8-F1
#
_cell.length_a   1.000
_cell.length_b   1.000
_cell.length_c   1.000
_cell.angle_alpha   90.00
_cell.angle_beta   90.00
_cell.angle_gamma   90.00
#
_symmetry.space_group_name_H-M   'P 1'
#
loop_
_entity.id
_entity.type
_entity.pdbx_description
1 polymer ?
#
loop_
_entity_poly.entity_id
_entity_poly.type
_entity_poly.pdbx_seq_one_letter_code
_entity_poly.pdbx_strand_id
1 'polypeptide(L)'
;MTKDTSKTPAEPQPTEAAPESPYYGMYGHYWKSNRDVPPTKWLEENKKLCACDEHQASQWPMEHAIITIPPCAYKCPYCPKFDNLETTNSQVVKLRAHIKRDHLKKMPHEFLGLSVTPGRVTKPRAPKP
;
A
#
# COMPACT_ATOMS: atom_id res chain seq x y z
N MET A 1 -61.30 18.79 25.52
CA MET A 1 -60.00 19.47 25.34
C MET A 1 -59.00 18.44 24.85
N THR A 2 -58.19 18.86 23.86
CA THR A 2 -57.31 18.13 22.94
C THR A 2 -56.27 17.17 23.57
N LYS A 3 -55.93 16.06 22.89
CA LYS A 3 -54.70 15.98 22.06
C LYS A 3 -54.54 14.64 21.32
N ASP A 4 -54.42 14.78 20.01
CA ASP A 4 -53.95 13.81 19.03
C ASP A 4 -52.44 13.54 19.21
N THR A 5 -51.99 12.30 19.03
CA THR A 5 -50.59 11.98 18.68
C THR A 5 -50.56 10.65 17.95
N SER A 6 -50.87 10.69 16.66
CA SER A 6 -50.55 9.62 15.71
C SER A 6 -49.04 9.60 15.44
N LYS A 7 -48.37 8.52 15.84
CA LYS A 7 -46.92 8.30 15.63
C LYS A 7 -46.70 7.53 14.33
N THR A 8 -46.39 8.25 13.25
CA THR A 8 -45.92 7.69 11.98
C THR A 8 -44.54 7.03 12.16
N PRO A 9 -44.32 5.80 11.67
CA PRO A 9 -42.99 5.22 11.59
C PRO A 9 -42.16 5.90 10.49
N ALA A 10 -40.99 6.44 10.86
CA ALA A 10 -40.03 6.98 9.92
C ALA A 10 -39.40 5.85 9.11
N GLU A 11 -39.64 5.86 7.82
CA GLU A 11 -38.94 5.04 6.82
C GLU A 11 -37.46 5.45 6.79
N PRO A 12 -36.50 4.51 6.84
CA PRO A 12 -35.08 4.84 6.79
C PRO A 12 -34.75 5.41 5.41
N GLN A 13 -34.40 6.70 5.37
CA GLN A 13 -33.84 7.34 4.18
C GLN A 13 -32.56 6.60 3.75
N PRO A 14 -32.37 6.31 2.45
CA PRO A 14 -31.10 5.83 1.94
C PRO A 14 -30.03 6.89 2.22
N THR A 15 -29.03 6.51 3.01
CA THR A 15 -27.82 7.31 3.24
C THR A 15 -27.25 7.74 1.90
N GLU A 16 -27.21 9.04 1.70
CA GLU A 16 -26.58 9.78 0.61
C GLU A 16 -25.27 9.08 0.20
N ALA A 17 -25.24 8.55 -1.03
CA ALA A 17 -24.03 8.01 -1.63
C ALA A 17 -23.03 9.16 -1.74
N ALA A 18 -22.02 9.15 -0.85
CA ALA A 18 -20.87 10.02 -0.98
C ALA A 18 -20.33 9.91 -2.41
N PRO A 19 -19.98 11.01 -3.09
CA PRO A 19 -19.44 10.94 -4.43
C PRO A 19 -18.23 9.99 -4.41
N GLU A 20 -18.36 8.85 -5.09
CA GLU A 20 -17.26 7.93 -5.29
C GLU A 20 -16.20 8.72 -6.05
N SER A 21 -15.23 9.27 -5.31
CA SER A 21 -14.07 9.89 -5.91
C SER A 21 -13.57 8.92 -6.96
N PRO A 22 -13.41 9.32 -8.23
CA PRO A 22 -12.94 8.43 -9.30
C PRO A 22 -11.54 7.88 -9.01
N TYR A 23 -10.91 8.33 -7.93
CA TYR A 23 -9.61 7.92 -7.44
C TYR A 23 -9.64 6.95 -6.25
N TYR A 24 -10.83 6.55 -5.75
CA TYR A 24 -10.91 5.62 -4.62
C TYR A 24 -10.29 4.27 -5.01
N GLY A 25 -9.32 3.79 -4.22
CA GLY A 25 -8.58 2.57 -4.52
C GLY A 25 -7.51 2.69 -5.63
N MET A 26 -7.21 3.90 -6.13
CA MET A 26 -6.12 4.10 -7.11
C MET A 26 -4.75 4.31 -6.48
N TYR A 27 -4.72 4.66 -5.20
CA TYR A 27 -3.52 5.00 -4.45
C TYR A 27 -3.52 4.33 -3.08
N GLY A 28 -2.33 3.99 -2.60
CA GLY A 28 -2.07 3.64 -1.21
C GLY A 28 -0.79 4.30 -0.71
N HIS A 29 -0.51 4.16 0.58
CA HIS A 29 0.64 4.82 1.22
C HIS A 29 1.98 4.58 0.51
N TYR A 30 2.16 3.39 -0.07
CA TYR A 30 3.40 2.98 -0.72
C TYR A 30 3.20 2.48 -2.15
N TRP A 31 2.07 2.76 -2.79
CA TRP A 31 1.83 2.30 -4.15
C TRP A 31 0.81 3.19 -4.86
N LYS A 32 0.82 3.16 -6.18
CA LYS A 32 -0.23 3.73 -7.02
C LYS A 32 -0.54 2.78 -8.16
N SER A 33 -1.77 2.76 -8.65
CA SER A 33 -2.09 1.97 -9.84
C SER A 33 -1.29 2.46 -11.04
N ASN A 34 -1.00 1.55 -11.95
CA ASN A 34 -0.39 1.86 -13.24
C ASN A 34 -1.43 2.03 -14.37
N ARG A 35 -2.71 1.82 -14.05
CA ARG A 35 -3.87 1.92 -14.94
C ARG A 35 -4.92 2.83 -14.30
N ASP A 36 -5.93 3.20 -15.07
CA ASP A 36 -7.11 3.93 -14.58
C ASP A 36 -8.12 3.02 -13.86
N VAL A 37 -7.67 1.86 -13.36
CA VAL A 37 -8.45 0.90 -12.57
C VAL A 37 -7.64 0.36 -11.39
N PRO A 38 -8.25 0.10 -10.23
CA PRO A 38 -7.56 -0.39 -9.04
C PRO A 38 -6.97 -1.80 -9.28
N PRO A 39 -5.88 -2.17 -8.61
CA PRO A 39 -5.41 -3.56 -8.61
C PRO A 39 -6.50 -4.50 -8.09
N THR A 40 -6.63 -5.68 -8.69
CA THR A 40 -7.60 -6.69 -8.24
C THR A 40 -6.94 -7.79 -7.41
N LYS A 41 -5.64 -7.99 -7.59
CA LYS A 41 -4.84 -8.97 -6.84
C LYS A 41 -3.98 -8.32 -5.77
N TRP A 42 -4.13 -8.80 -4.53
CA TRP A 42 -3.48 -8.25 -3.34
C TRP A 42 -2.86 -9.37 -2.51
N LEU A 43 -1.84 -9.03 -1.72
CA LEU A 43 -1.49 -9.86 -0.57
C LEU A 43 -2.58 -9.75 0.50
N GLU A 44 -2.94 -10.88 1.11
CA GLU A 44 -3.94 -10.94 2.18
C GLU A 44 -3.46 -10.22 3.45
N GLU A 45 -2.16 -10.32 3.75
CA GLU A 45 -1.58 -9.74 4.95
C GLU A 45 -1.04 -8.32 4.73
N ASN A 46 -1.43 -7.41 5.62
CA ASN A 46 -0.82 -6.09 5.72
C ASN A 46 0.59 -6.22 6.30
N LYS A 47 1.61 -5.85 5.53
CA LYS A 47 3.02 -5.99 5.94
C LYS A 47 3.70 -4.64 6.09
N LYS A 48 4.34 -4.43 7.25
CA LYS A 48 5.21 -3.27 7.53
C LYS A 48 6.65 -3.62 7.15
N LEU A 49 7.33 -2.73 6.43
CA LEU A 49 8.64 -3.03 5.82
C LEU A 49 9.86 -2.62 6.67
N CYS A 50 9.65 -1.91 7.78
CA CYS A 50 10.70 -1.40 8.66
C CYS A 50 10.21 -1.27 10.12
N ALA A 51 11.10 -0.86 11.03
CA ALA A 51 10.78 -0.61 12.44
C ALA A 51 10.31 0.84 12.71
N CYS A 52 10.41 1.76 11.76
CA CYS A 52 10.07 3.18 11.98
C CYS A 52 8.59 3.33 12.37
N ASP A 53 8.29 4.08 13.43
CA ASP A 53 6.91 4.29 13.91
C ASP A 53 6.06 5.07 12.91
N GLU A 54 6.67 6.00 12.17
CA GLU A 54 6.03 6.80 11.12
C GLU A 54 5.49 5.94 9.95
N HIS A 55 6.08 4.76 9.73
CA HIS A 55 5.66 3.88 8.66
C HIS A 55 4.61 2.88 9.15
N GLN A 56 3.49 2.82 8.44
CA GLN A 56 2.41 1.90 8.74
C GLN A 56 2.55 0.57 7.99
N ALA A 57 1.89 -0.48 8.49
CA ALA A 57 1.65 -1.66 7.71
C ALA A 57 0.75 -1.31 6.51
N SER A 58 0.96 -1.94 5.37
CA SER A 58 0.15 -1.67 4.17
C SER A 58 -0.17 -2.96 3.45
N GLN A 59 -1.31 -2.96 2.77
CA GLN A 59 -1.64 -3.98 1.79
C GLN A 59 -0.80 -3.75 0.53
N TRP A 60 -0.29 -4.83 -0.05
CA TRP A 60 0.61 -4.76 -1.19
C TRP A 60 -0.08 -5.34 -2.43
N PRO A 61 -0.20 -4.55 -3.52
CA PRO A 61 -0.72 -5.07 -4.77
C PRO A 61 0.27 -6.06 -5.37
N MET A 62 -0.28 -7.09 -6.01
CA MET A 62 0.49 -8.06 -6.77
C MET A 62 0.52 -7.71 -8.26
N GLU A 63 -0.38 -6.86 -8.74
CA GLU A 63 -0.48 -6.54 -10.16
C GLU A 63 -0.72 -5.05 -10.40
N HIS A 64 -0.48 -4.61 -11.63
CA HIS A 64 -0.92 -3.33 -12.18
C HIS A 64 -0.66 -2.11 -11.27
N ALA A 65 0.49 -2.08 -10.60
CA ALA A 65 0.84 -1.00 -9.68
C ALA A 65 2.33 -0.64 -9.75
N ILE A 66 2.62 0.59 -9.35
CA ILE A 66 3.97 1.09 -9.12
C ILE A 66 4.15 1.19 -7.61
N ILE A 67 5.04 0.36 -7.03
CA ILE A 67 5.31 0.36 -5.59
C ILE A 67 6.51 1.23 -5.23
N THR A 68 6.44 1.82 -4.05
CA THR A 68 7.46 2.67 -3.45
C THR A 68 7.98 2.02 -2.19
N ILE A 69 9.22 1.53 -2.25
CA ILE A 69 9.88 0.93 -1.09
C ILE A 69 10.56 2.05 -0.28
N PRO A 70 10.17 2.27 1.00
CA PRO A 70 10.77 3.28 1.86
C PRO A 70 12.30 3.10 1.98
N PRO A 71 13.05 4.19 2.15
CA PRO A 71 14.51 4.12 2.25
C PRO A 71 14.99 3.38 3.50
N CYS A 72 14.20 3.26 4.56
CA CYS A 72 14.50 2.50 5.77
C CYS A 72 14.07 1.02 5.69
N ALA A 73 13.46 0.59 4.58
CA ALA A 73 12.92 -0.76 4.46
C ALA A 73 14.03 -1.82 4.54
N TYR A 74 13.75 -2.87 5.31
CA TYR A 74 14.59 -4.06 5.42
C TYR A 74 13.82 -5.36 5.28
N LYS A 75 12.47 -5.35 5.25
CA LYS A 75 11.62 -6.52 4.96
C LYS A 75 11.07 -6.48 3.54
N CYS A 76 10.85 -7.65 2.93
CA CYS A 76 10.22 -7.75 1.63
C CYS A 76 8.69 -7.86 1.76
N PRO A 77 7.89 -7.10 0.99
CA PRO A 77 6.44 -7.26 1.02
C PRO A 77 6.01 -8.66 0.56
N TYR A 78 6.70 -9.26 -0.42
CA TYR A 78 6.23 -10.45 -1.14
C TYR A 78 6.81 -11.79 -0.66
N CYS A 79 7.77 -11.80 0.27
CA CYS A 79 8.32 -13.04 0.80
C CYS A 79 9.00 -12.84 2.16
N PRO A 80 9.24 -13.93 2.91
CA PRO A 80 9.87 -13.87 4.23
C PRO A 80 11.41 -13.80 4.20
N LYS A 81 12.05 -13.84 3.02
CA LYS A 81 13.52 -13.92 2.89
C LYS A 81 14.28 -12.81 3.63
N PHE A 82 13.65 -11.66 3.82
CA PHE A 82 14.20 -10.48 4.45
C PHE A 82 13.65 -10.23 5.87
N ASP A 83 12.79 -11.11 6.38
CA ASP A 83 12.13 -10.92 7.67
C ASP A 83 13.04 -11.31 8.85
N ASN A 84 13.97 -12.25 8.62
CA ASN A 84 14.84 -12.85 9.63
C ASN A 84 16.27 -12.30 9.62
N LEU A 85 16.53 -11.20 8.91
CA LEU A 85 17.79 -10.51 9.05
C LEU A 85 17.72 -9.80 10.41
N GLU A 86 18.57 -10.17 11.37
CA GLU A 86 18.75 -9.46 12.66
C GLU A 86 19.14 -7.97 12.48
N THR A 87 19.16 -7.49 11.24
CA THR A 87 19.48 -6.14 10.85
C THR A 87 18.22 -5.28 10.87
N THR A 88 18.18 -4.31 11.78
CA THR A 88 17.28 -3.14 11.68
C THR A 88 17.80 -2.11 10.67
N ASN A 89 18.99 -2.33 10.12
CA ASN A 89 19.61 -1.47 9.10
C ASN A 89 18.85 -1.53 7.77
N SER A 90 18.72 -0.38 7.12
CA SER A 90 18.14 -0.29 5.78
C SER A 90 18.83 -1.23 4.79
N GLN A 91 18.02 -2.00 4.05
CA GLN A 91 18.48 -2.83 2.93
C GLN A 91 17.82 -2.42 1.62
N VAL A 92 17.30 -1.18 1.51
CA VAL A 92 16.41 -0.77 0.41
C VAL A 92 16.98 -1.05 -0.98
N VAL A 93 18.28 -0.88 -1.20
CA VAL A 93 18.94 -1.17 -2.49
C VAL A 93 18.88 -2.66 -2.80
N LYS A 94 19.28 -3.51 -1.85
CA LYS A 94 19.23 -4.96 -2.00
C LYS A 94 17.79 -5.45 -2.13
N LEU A 95 16.87 -4.84 -1.39
CA LEU A 95 15.45 -5.19 -1.41
C LEU A 95 14.81 -4.86 -2.75
N ARG A 96 15.07 -3.68 -3.32
CA ARG A 96 14.59 -3.33 -4.67
C ARG A 96 15.16 -4.26 -5.73
N ALA A 97 16.45 -4.61 -5.63
CA ALA A 97 17.07 -5.56 -6.55
C ALA A 97 16.44 -6.96 -6.42
N HIS A 98 16.18 -7.40 -5.19
CA HIS A 98 15.49 -8.65 -4.90
C HIS A 98 14.08 -8.68 -5.48
N ILE A 99 13.25 -7.65 -5.25
CA ILE A 99 11.89 -7.59 -5.81
C ILE A 99 11.93 -7.67 -7.34
N LYS A 100 12.78 -6.85 -7.98
CA LYS A 100 12.90 -6.85 -9.45
C LYS A 100 13.32 -8.21 -9.99
N ARG A 101 14.32 -8.85 -9.38
CA ARG A 101 14.90 -10.09 -9.90
C ARG A 101 14.08 -11.32 -9.54
N ASP A 102 13.69 -11.46 -8.28
CA ASP A 102 13.11 -12.68 -7.74
C ASP A 102 11.58 -12.71 -7.85
N HIS A 103 10.91 -11.55 -7.84
CA HIS A 103 9.46 -11.48 -8.01
C HIS A 103 9.10 -11.09 -9.46
N LEU A 104 9.50 -9.90 -9.90
CA LEU A 104 9.04 -9.39 -11.20
C LEU A 104 9.62 -10.16 -12.40
N LYS A 105 10.89 -10.55 -12.35
CA LYS A 105 11.56 -11.24 -13.48
C LYS A 105 11.34 -12.76 -13.47
N LYS A 106 11.35 -13.42 -12.32
CA LYS A 106 11.18 -14.89 -12.23
C LYS A 106 9.72 -15.34 -12.23
N MET A 107 8.81 -14.51 -11.73
CA MET A 107 7.38 -14.83 -11.60
C MET A 107 6.51 -13.78 -12.30
N PRO A 108 6.73 -13.49 -13.60
CA PRO A 108 6.06 -12.39 -14.28
C PRO A 108 4.53 -12.56 -14.35
N HIS A 109 4.04 -13.81 -14.36
CA HIS A 109 2.61 -14.11 -14.35
C HIS A 109 1.94 -13.80 -13.01
N GLU A 110 2.68 -13.92 -11.90
CA GLU A 110 2.14 -13.61 -10.57
C GLU A 110 2.14 -12.12 -10.28
N PHE A 111 3.10 -11.39 -10.88
CA PHE A 111 3.38 -9.98 -10.63
C PHE A 111 3.08 -9.09 -11.85
N LEU A 112 2.00 -9.40 -12.57
CA LEU A 112 1.71 -8.80 -13.88
C LEU A 112 1.60 -7.28 -13.81
N GLY A 113 2.43 -6.57 -14.58
CA GLY A 113 2.42 -5.11 -14.64
C GLY A 113 2.86 -4.42 -13.34
N LEU A 114 3.30 -5.16 -12.33
CA LEU A 114 3.86 -4.59 -11.12
C LEU A 114 5.26 -4.03 -11.40
N SER A 115 5.57 -2.87 -10.85
CA SER A 115 6.88 -2.24 -10.99
C SER A 115 7.33 -1.56 -9.71
N VAL A 116 8.64 -1.39 -9.53
CA VAL A 116 9.22 -0.73 -8.35
C VAL A 116 9.84 0.60 -8.74
N THR A 117 9.48 1.66 -8.04
CA THR A 117 10.07 2.99 -8.24
C THR A 117 11.60 2.93 -8.14
N PRO A 118 12.33 3.51 -9.10
CA PRO A 118 13.76 3.73 -8.96
C PRO A 118 13.97 4.85 -7.93
N GLY A 119 14.06 4.51 -6.65
CA GLY A 119 14.21 5.57 -5.65
C GLY A 119 15.60 6.20 -5.73
N ARG A 120 15.64 7.54 -5.67
CA ARG A 120 16.87 8.30 -5.45
C ARG A 120 17.38 7.98 -4.05
N VAL A 121 18.65 7.59 -3.91
CA VAL A 121 19.32 7.47 -2.61
C VAL A 121 19.68 8.88 -2.14
N THR A 122 18.70 9.71 -1.83
CA THR A 122 18.98 10.96 -1.11
C THR A 122 19.06 10.57 0.36
N LYS A 123 20.28 10.53 0.91
CA LYS A 123 20.47 10.60 2.37
C LYS A 123 19.55 11.70 2.91
N PRO A 124 18.88 11.53 4.07
CA PRO A 124 18.29 12.66 4.76
C PRO A 124 19.36 13.75 4.82
N ARG A 125 19.09 14.92 4.24
CA ARG A 125 19.99 16.06 4.38
C ARG A 125 19.97 16.36 5.88
N ALA A 126 21.02 15.98 6.59
CA ALA A 126 21.21 16.39 7.97
C ALA A 126 21.07 17.92 8.01
N PRO A 127 20.31 18.49 8.96
CA PRO A 127 20.30 19.93 9.13
C PRO A 127 21.74 20.38 9.33
N LYS A 128 22.19 21.36 8.53
CA LYS A 128 23.49 21.98 8.76
C LYS A 128 23.44 22.68 10.13
N PRO A 129 24.50 22.54 10.95
CA PRO A 129 24.65 23.37 12.15
C PRO A 129 24.72 24.86 11.78
#